data_AF-A0A7C2Q9D2-F1
#
_entry.id   AF-A0A7C2Q9D2-F1
#
_cell.length_a   1.000
_cell.length_b   1.000
_cell.length_c   1.000
_cell.angle_alpha   90.00
_cell.angle_beta   90.00
_cell.angle_gamma   90.00
#
_symmetry.space_group_name_H-M   'P 1'
#
loop_
_entity.id
_entity.type
_entity.pdbx_description
1 polymer ?
#
loop_
_entity_poly.entity_id
_entity_poly.type
_entity_poly.pdbx_seq_one_letter_code
_entity_poly.pdbx_strand_id
1 'polypeptide(L)'
;MPVYAAVKLGREPCECEPLHEPVGGWVWVRCPDLGALLREVARSLLSGFEPLVATPRGLLDPLEAEARSSELEDPVLDGEFLVLARGNPLELLELGAAAVEWKPGNPTARARFRGARAARLLERGFIPIVWTGAEAERPARSSSGKA
;
A
#
# COMPACT_ATOMS: atom_id res chain seq x y z
N MET A 1 -9.50 -2.42 -16.95
CA MET A 1 -10.15 -2.12 -15.66
C MET A 1 -9.19 -1.22 -14.89
N PRO A 2 -9.68 -0.25 -14.09
CA PRO A 2 -8.82 0.71 -13.43
C PRO A 2 -7.94 0.05 -12.38
N VAL A 3 -6.71 0.54 -12.26
CA VAL A 3 -5.64 0.03 -11.40
C VAL A 3 -5.33 1.04 -10.31
N TYR A 4 -5.28 0.59 -9.05
CA TYR A 4 -4.93 1.40 -7.89
C TYR A 4 -3.57 0.96 -7.35
N ALA A 5 -2.60 1.88 -7.34
CA ALA A 5 -1.25 1.60 -6.86
C ALA A 5 -0.64 2.80 -6.15
N ALA A 6 0.19 2.55 -5.14
CA ALA A 6 1.10 3.55 -4.61
C ALA A 6 2.32 3.58 -5.51
N VAL A 7 2.70 4.74 -5.99
CA VAL A 7 3.89 4.91 -6.81
C VAL A 7 4.77 5.99 -6.23
N LYS A 8 6.08 5.77 -6.27
CA LYS A 8 7.07 6.80 -6.09
C LYS A 8 7.70 7.02 -7.45
N LEU A 9 7.24 8.06 -8.12
CA LEU A 9 7.71 8.45 -9.44
C LEU A 9 8.57 9.70 -9.28
N GLY A 10 9.70 9.79 -9.98
CA GLY A 10 10.58 10.97 -9.94
C GLY A 10 9.97 12.23 -10.59
N ARG A 11 8.67 12.19 -10.91
CA ARG A 11 7.93 13.19 -11.68
C ARG A 11 6.42 12.99 -11.50
N GLU A 12 5.65 13.98 -11.94
CA GLU A 12 4.19 13.92 -11.90
C GLU A 12 3.62 12.88 -12.90
N PRO A 13 2.64 12.05 -12.49
CA PRO A 13 1.94 11.15 -13.41
C PRO A 13 1.19 11.91 -14.51
N CYS A 14 1.19 11.39 -15.73
CA CYS A 14 0.50 11.99 -16.89
C CYS A 14 -0.82 11.29 -17.24
N GLU A 15 -0.86 9.96 -17.14
CA GLU A 15 -2.00 9.11 -17.52
C GLU A 15 -2.77 8.57 -16.32
N CYS A 16 -2.14 8.54 -15.15
CA CYS A 16 -2.78 8.12 -13.92
C CYS A 16 -3.18 9.34 -13.09
N GLU A 17 -4.36 9.29 -12.49
CA GLU A 17 -4.91 10.36 -11.67
C GLU A 17 -4.33 10.27 -10.25
N PRO A 18 -3.58 11.27 -9.76
CA PRO A 18 -3.17 11.35 -8.36
C PRO A 18 -4.41 11.47 -7.47
N LEU A 19 -4.53 10.59 -6.48
CA LEU A 19 -5.67 10.61 -5.55
C LEU A 19 -5.42 11.52 -4.34
N HIS A 20 -4.17 11.95 -4.14
CA HIS A 20 -3.76 12.83 -3.07
C HIS A 20 -2.41 13.51 -3.38
N GLU A 21 -2.10 14.62 -2.71
CA GLU A 21 -0.75 15.23 -2.79
C GLU A 21 0.35 14.22 -2.34
N PRO A 22 1.60 14.27 -2.82
CA PRO A 22 2.62 13.28 -2.42
C PRO A 22 2.99 13.30 -0.93
N VAL A 23 3.33 12.14 -0.36
CA VAL A 23 3.81 11.98 1.03
C VAL A 23 5.10 11.16 1.05
N GLY A 24 6.22 11.75 1.46
CA GLY A 24 7.52 11.06 1.41
C GLY A 24 7.94 10.62 -0.01
N GLY A 25 7.41 11.32 -1.02
CA GLY A 25 7.57 10.99 -2.45
C GLY A 25 6.59 9.93 -2.97
N TRP A 26 5.75 9.35 -2.13
CA TRP A 26 4.72 8.40 -2.55
C TRP A 26 3.42 9.11 -2.91
N VAL A 27 2.81 8.68 -4.00
CA VAL A 27 1.49 9.12 -4.46
C VAL A 27 0.66 7.90 -4.82
N TRP A 28 -0.57 7.80 -4.32
CA TRP A 28 -1.50 6.81 -4.85
C TRP A 28 -2.16 7.34 -6.10
N VAL A 29 -2.19 6.48 -7.10
CA VAL A 29 -2.73 6.81 -8.40
C VAL A 29 -3.84 5.84 -8.78
N ARG A 30 -4.84 6.37 -9.47
CA ARG A 30 -5.81 5.58 -10.22
C ARG A 30 -5.46 5.66 -11.69
N CYS A 31 -5.00 4.55 -12.24
CA CYS A 31 -4.72 4.43 -13.67
C CYS A 31 -5.93 3.83 -14.39
N PRO A 32 -6.23 4.22 -15.64
CA PRO A 32 -7.34 3.66 -16.42
C PRO A 32 -7.18 2.15 -16.69
N ASP A 33 -5.93 1.70 -16.81
CA ASP A 33 -5.53 0.30 -16.93
C ASP A 33 -4.07 0.09 -16.47
N LEU A 34 -3.64 -1.16 -16.43
CA LEU A 34 -2.26 -1.53 -16.10
C LEU A 34 -1.25 -0.94 -17.10
N GLY A 35 -1.59 -0.87 -18.38
CA GLY A 35 -0.71 -0.31 -19.40
C GLY A 35 -0.34 1.15 -19.11
N ALA A 36 -1.29 1.94 -18.61
CA ALA A 36 -1.04 3.32 -18.17
C ALA A 36 -0.08 3.36 -16.97
N LEU A 37 -0.24 2.47 -15.98
CA LEU A 37 0.70 2.37 -14.86
C LEU A 37 2.13 2.04 -15.33
N LEU A 38 2.27 1.04 -16.20
CA LEU A 38 3.57 0.62 -16.74
C LEU A 38 4.22 1.72 -17.57
N ARG A 39 3.44 2.49 -18.34
CA ARG A 39 3.95 3.67 -19.05
C ARG A 39 4.46 4.73 -18.08
N GLU A 40 3.80 4.99 -16.96
CA GLU A 40 4.35 5.92 -15.95
C GLU A 40 5.69 5.47 -15.40
N VAL A 41 5.79 4.20 -15.01
CA VAL A 41 7.02 3.57 -14.53
C VAL A 41 8.12 3.71 -15.58
N ALA A 42 7.85 3.30 -16.83
CA ALA A 42 8.80 3.35 -17.91
C ALA A 42 9.29 4.79 -18.17
N ARG A 43 8.39 5.76 -18.16
CA ARG A 43 8.79 7.16 -18.36
C ARG A 43 9.61 7.71 -17.18
N SER A 44 9.39 7.25 -15.94
CA SER A 44 10.28 7.57 -14.80
C SER A 44 11.67 6.94 -14.94
N LEU A 45 11.75 5.68 -15.36
CA LEU A 45 13.03 5.01 -15.66
C LEU A 45 13.82 5.76 -16.74
N LEU A 46 13.16 6.19 -17.82
CA LEU A 46 13.78 6.98 -18.88
C LEU A 46 14.29 8.34 -18.41
N SER A 47 13.76 8.86 -17.29
CA SER A 47 14.27 10.08 -16.65
C SER A 47 15.40 9.84 -15.65
N GLY A 48 15.91 8.61 -15.53
CA GLY A 48 16.99 8.26 -14.60
C GLY A 48 16.53 8.06 -13.16
N PHE A 49 15.21 7.92 -12.93
CA PHE A 49 14.65 7.64 -11.61
C PHE A 49 14.23 6.17 -11.54
N GLU A 50 14.64 5.46 -10.49
CA GLU A 50 14.18 4.08 -10.22
C GLU A 50 12.81 4.14 -9.51
N PRO A 51 11.70 3.86 -10.21
CA PRO A 51 10.37 3.97 -9.63
C PRO A 51 10.13 2.83 -8.63
N LEU A 52 9.40 3.14 -7.55
CA LEU A 52 8.89 2.12 -6.65
C LEU A 52 7.37 2.04 -6.81
N VAL A 53 6.86 0.82 -6.95
CA VAL A 53 5.42 0.55 -6.96
C VAL A 53 5.09 -0.27 -5.73
N ALA A 54 4.09 0.14 -4.98
CA ALA A 54 3.58 -0.61 -3.84
C ALA A 54 2.09 -0.85 -3.98
N THR A 55 1.69 -2.01 -3.49
CA THR A 55 0.31 -2.43 -3.31
C THR A 55 0.09 -2.75 -1.83
N PRO A 56 -1.14 -3.08 -1.42
CA PRO A 56 -1.36 -3.62 -0.09
C PRO A 56 -0.58 -4.88 0.26
N ARG A 57 -0.05 -5.61 -0.71
CA ARG A 57 0.77 -6.79 -0.44
C ARG A 57 2.26 -6.47 -0.36
N GLY A 58 2.63 -5.19 -0.44
CA GLY A 58 3.99 -4.69 -0.38
C GLY A 58 4.46 -4.12 -1.71
N LEU A 59 5.78 -3.94 -1.81
CA LEU A 59 6.43 -3.49 -3.04
C LEU A 59 6.23 -4.54 -4.13
N LEU A 60 5.81 -4.10 -5.31
CA LEU A 60 5.79 -4.92 -6.51
C LEU A 60 6.95 -4.51 -7.42
N ASP A 61 7.60 -5.53 -8.00
CA ASP A 61 8.38 -5.30 -9.21
C ASP A 61 7.41 -4.87 -10.33
N PRO A 62 7.63 -3.72 -11.00
CA PRO A 62 6.80 -3.30 -12.11
C PRO A 62 6.66 -4.34 -13.23
N LEU A 63 7.67 -5.21 -13.43
CA LEU A 63 7.61 -6.30 -14.40
C LEU A 63 6.70 -7.45 -13.94
N GLU A 64 6.46 -7.58 -12.64
CA GLU A 64 5.53 -8.56 -12.06
C GLU A 64 4.10 -8.02 -11.93
N ALA A 65 3.87 -6.72 -12.15
CA ALA A 65 2.56 -6.08 -12.00
C ALA A 65 1.49 -6.66 -12.95
N GLU A 66 1.90 -7.20 -14.10
CA GLU A 66 1.00 -7.82 -15.08
C GLU A 66 0.40 -9.14 -14.58
N ALA A 67 1.24 -9.98 -13.96
CA ALA A 67 0.82 -11.23 -13.34
C ALA A 67 -0.13 -11.02 -12.15
N ARG A 68 -0.16 -9.81 -11.58
CA ARG A 68 -0.92 -9.46 -10.37
C ARG A 68 -1.99 -8.39 -10.62
N SER A 69 -2.39 -8.20 -11.87
CA SER A 69 -3.35 -7.17 -12.29
C SER A 69 -4.69 -7.24 -11.53
N SER A 70 -5.19 -8.43 -11.25
CA SER A 70 -6.41 -8.64 -10.44
C SER A 70 -6.28 -8.20 -8.98
N GLU A 71 -5.05 -8.13 -8.45
CA GLU A 71 -4.77 -7.72 -7.06
C GLU A 71 -4.70 -6.18 -6.91
N LEU A 72 -4.69 -5.45 -8.03
CA LEU A 72 -4.65 -3.98 -8.08
C LEU A 72 -6.04 -3.33 -8.11
N GLU A 73 -7.11 -4.13 -8.10
CA GLU A 73 -8.50 -3.68 -8.07
C GLU A 73 -8.97 -3.54 -6.61
N ASP A 74 -9.28 -2.32 -6.17
CA ASP A 74 -9.66 -1.91 -4.79
C ASP A 74 -9.44 -2.98 -3.69
N PRO A 75 -8.16 -3.28 -3.39
CA PRO A 75 -7.80 -4.38 -2.53
C PRO A 75 -8.35 -4.23 -1.12
N VAL A 76 -8.82 -5.35 -0.59
CA VAL A 76 -9.19 -5.49 0.83
C VAL A 76 -7.91 -5.69 1.64
N LEU A 77 -7.70 -4.83 2.62
CA LEU A 77 -6.60 -4.90 3.57
C LEU A 77 -6.99 -5.83 4.72
N ASP A 78 -6.23 -6.91 4.85
CA ASP A 78 -6.25 -7.82 5.98
C ASP A 78 -4.83 -8.01 6.50
N GLY A 79 -4.62 -7.72 7.79
CA GLY A 79 -3.32 -7.80 8.41
C GLY A 79 -2.87 -6.48 8.99
N GLU A 80 -1.57 -6.36 9.25
CA GLU A 80 -0.99 -5.23 9.95
C GLU A 80 -0.14 -4.39 9.02
N PHE A 81 -0.36 -3.09 9.08
CA PHE A 81 0.16 -2.14 8.14
C PHE A 81 0.86 -0.98 8.83
N LEU A 82 2.00 -0.57 8.29
CA LEU A 82 2.48 0.80 8.53
C LEU A 82 1.70 1.73 7.60
N VAL A 83 1.05 2.72 8.19
CA VAL A 83 0.19 3.68 7.49
C VAL A 83 0.75 5.09 7.67
N LEU A 84 1.15 5.72 6.56
CA LEU A 84 1.43 7.15 6.52
C LEU A 84 0.10 7.91 6.60
N ALA A 85 -0.03 8.81 7.57
CA ALA A 85 -1.24 9.56 7.83
C ALA A 85 -1.03 11.05 7.56
N ARG A 86 -1.95 11.66 6.80
CA ARG A 86 -2.00 13.12 6.61
C ARG A 86 -2.94 13.83 7.58
N GLY A 87 -3.80 13.07 8.26
CA GLY A 87 -4.76 13.54 9.26
C GLY A 87 -4.54 12.84 10.60
N ASN A 88 -5.59 12.81 11.43
CA ASN A 88 -5.56 12.12 12.71
C ASN A 88 -5.49 10.60 12.50
N PRO A 89 -4.43 9.90 12.93
CA PRO A 89 -4.31 8.46 12.69
C PRO A 89 -5.39 7.61 13.36
N LEU A 90 -6.11 8.15 14.34
CA LEU A 90 -7.23 7.47 14.97
C LEU A 90 -8.44 7.31 14.02
N GLU A 91 -8.56 8.11 12.96
CA GLU A 91 -9.61 7.94 11.94
C GLU A 91 -9.51 6.60 11.20
N LEU A 92 -8.35 5.93 11.27
CA LEU A 92 -8.18 4.57 10.73
C LEU A 92 -9.17 3.56 11.35
N LEU A 93 -9.62 3.79 12.58
CA LEU A 93 -10.64 2.96 13.23
C LEU A 93 -11.99 3.06 12.51
N GLU A 94 -12.37 4.25 12.02
CA GLU A 94 -13.59 4.45 11.21
C GLU A 94 -13.48 3.78 9.84
N LEU A 95 -12.26 3.55 9.37
CA LEU A 95 -11.95 2.97 8.07
C LEU A 95 -11.67 1.46 8.13
N GLY A 96 -12.03 0.81 9.24
CA GLY A 96 -11.96 -0.64 9.40
C GLY A 96 -10.66 -1.17 10.01
N ALA A 97 -9.84 -0.30 10.63
CA ALA A 97 -8.77 -0.77 11.50
C ALA A 97 -9.36 -1.33 12.80
N ALA A 98 -8.97 -2.54 13.15
CA ALA A 98 -9.27 -3.18 14.42
C ALA A 98 -8.36 -2.67 15.56
N ALA A 99 -7.16 -2.17 15.23
CA ALA A 99 -6.23 -1.57 16.18
C ALA A 99 -5.38 -0.52 15.49
N VAL A 100 -5.00 0.53 16.23
CA VAL A 100 -4.10 1.59 15.77
C VAL A 100 -3.12 1.91 16.89
N GLU A 101 -1.82 1.78 16.60
CA GLU A 101 -0.73 2.23 17.45
C GLU A 101 -0.05 3.43 16.80
N TRP A 102 -0.01 4.54 17.52
CA TRP A 102 0.56 5.77 17.02
C TRP A 102 1.25 6.55 18.13
N LYS A 103 2.39 7.16 17.79
CA LYS A 103 3.14 8.06 18.68
C LYS A 103 2.97 9.50 18.22
N PRO A 104 2.64 10.45 19.11
CA PRO A 104 2.55 11.86 18.76
C PRO A 104 3.82 12.35 18.05
N GLY A 105 3.66 13.08 16.96
CA GLY A 105 4.76 13.60 16.14
C GLY A 105 5.34 12.61 15.12
N ASN A 106 4.91 11.35 15.11
CA ASN A 106 5.29 10.40 14.05
C ASN A 106 4.31 10.52 12.87
N PRO A 107 4.76 10.69 11.62
CA PRO A 107 3.88 10.71 10.45
C PRO A 107 3.29 9.33 10.10
N THR A 108 3.73 8.27 10.78
CA THR A 108 3.28 6.90 10.56
C THR A 108 2.58 6.32 11.79
N ALA A 109 1.51 5.58 11.54
CA ALA A 109 0.81 4.76 12.52
C ALA A 109 0.87 3.29 12.10
N ARG A 110 0.89 2.39 13.07
CA ARG A 110 0.74 0.95 12.82
C ARG A 110 -0.72 0.61 12.99
N ALA A 111 -1.37 0.10 11.96
CA ALA A 111 -2.80 -0.23 11.97
C ALA A 111 -3.05 -1.67 11.57
N ARG A 112 -3.91 -2.37 12.30
CA ARG A 112 -4.35 -3.71 11.95
C ARG A 112 -5.71 -3.63 11.30
N PHE A 113 -5.83 -4.02 10.04
CA PHE A 113 -7.09 -4.07 9.30
C PHE A 113 -7.69 -5.47 9.27
N ARG A 114 -9.03 -5.51 9.25
CA ARG A 114 -9.84 -6.71 8.98
C ARG A 114 -10.94 -6.34 8.00
N GLY A 115 -10.63 -6.31 6.70
CA GLY A 115 -11.60 -6.03 5.66
C GLY A 115 -11.65 -4.58 5.18
N ALA A 116 -10.65 -3.76 5.47
CA ALA A 116 -10.67 -2.34 5.06
C ALA A 116 -10.41 -2.19 3.55
N ARG A 117 -11.11 -1.29 2.88
CA ARG A 117 -10.89 -1.03 1.45
C ARG A 117 -9.75 -0.04 1.27
N ALA A 118 -8.74 -0.41 0.48
CA ALA A 118 -7.62 0.47 0.18
C ALA A 118 -8.10 1.80 -0.40
N ALA A 119 -9.03 1.80 -1.38
CA ALA A 119 -9.53 3.05 -1.98
C ALA A 119 -10.10 4.03 -0.93
N ARG A 120 -10.84 3.52 0.07
CA ARG A 120 -11.41 4.35 1.16
C ARG A 120 -10.36 4.99 2.06
N LEU A 121 -9.29 4.27 2.34
CA LEU A 121 -8.15 4.79 3.12
C LEU A 121 -7.46 5.92 2.34
N LEU A 122 -7.28 5.72 1.04
CA LEU A 122 -6.62 6.65 0.15
C LEU A 122 -7.42 7.94 -0.07
N GLU A 123 -8.73 7.83 -0.26
CA GLU A 123 -9.66 8.98 -0.30
C GLU A 123 -9.53 9.87 0.95
N ARG A 124 -9.16 9.27 2.08
CA ARG A 124 -8.98 9.95 3.38
C ARG A 124 -7.53 10.32 3.68
N GLY A 125 -6.60 10.11 2.74
CA GLY A 125 -5.19 10.49 2.89
C GLY A 125 -4.36 9.55 3.78
N PHE A 126 -4.79 8.29 3.92
CA PHE A 126 -4.06 7.24 4.63
C PHE A 126 -3.41 6.27 3.66
N ILE A 127 -2.09 6.12 3.75
CA ILE A 127 -1.28 5.38 2.78
C ILE A 127 -0.74 4.12 3.47
N PRO A 128 -1.29 2.93 3.21
CA PRO A 128 -0.75 1.67 3.71
C PRO A 128 0.49 1.28 2.89
N ILE A 129 1.64 1.09 3.54
CA ILE A 129 2.95 0.97 2.86
C ILE A 129 3.57 -0.42 3.01
N VAL A 130 3.41 -1.04 4.18
CA VAL A 130 4.12 -2.29 4.53
C VAL A 130 3.16 -3.21 5.24
N TRP A 131 2.97 -4.43 4.73
CA TRP A 131 2.47 -5.55 5.53
C TRP A 131 3.60 -6.05 6.42
N THR A 132 3.49 -5.89 7.74
CA THR A 132 4.33 -6.66 8.66
C THR A 132 3.78 -8.09 8.62
N GLY A 133 4.40 -8.90 7.76
CA GLY A 133 3.95 -10.24 7.42
C GLY A 133 3.50 -11.07 8.63
N ALA A 134 2.44 -11.85 8.41
CA ALA A 134 2.05 -12.96 9.26
C ALA A 134 3.16 -14.03 9.29
N GLU A 135 4.22 -13.77 10.07
CA GLU A 135 5.26 -14.75 10.42
C GLU A 135 5.19 -15.17 11.91
N ALA A 136 4.02 -15.04 12.54
CA ALA A 136 3.80 -15.45 13.94
C ALA A 136 2.76 -16.56 14.14
N GLU A 137 2.30 -17.22 13.08
CA GLU A 137 1.48 -18.45 13.19
C GLU A 137 2.18 -19.63 12.51
N ARG A 138 3.39 -19.98 12.98
CA ARG A 138 3.77 -21.40 13.02
C ARG A 138 3.26 -21.95 14.35
N PRO A 139 2.38 -22.98 14.38
CA PRO A 139 2.08 -23.65 15.63
C PRO A 139 3.39 -24.19 16.20
N ALA A 140 3.65 -23.90 17.47
CA ALA A 140 4.72 -24.53 18.22
C ALA A 140 4.62 -26.03 18.00
N ARG A 141 5.65 -26.64 17.38
CA ARG A 141 5.76 -28.10 17.39
C ARG A 141 5.83 -28.50 18.85
N SER A 142 4.74 -29.10 19.33
CA SER A 142 4.71 -29.86 20.56
C SER A 142 5.72 -31.01 20.42
N SER A 143 6.94 -30.83 20.94
CA SER A 143 7.77 -31.96 21.31
C SER A 143 7.32 -32.40 22.71
N SER A 144 6.19 -33.07 22.75
CA SER A 144 5.84 -33.99 23.81
C SER A 144 6.91 -35.09 23.87
N GLY A 145 7.63 -35.11 24.99
CA GLY A 145 8.20 -36.26 25.68
C GLY A 145 8.89 -37.36 24.87
N LYS A 146 10.13 -37.64 25.26
CA LYS A 146 10.42 -38.98 25.80
C LYS A 146 11.36 -38.84 26.99
N ALA A 147 10.89 -39.43 28.10
CA ALA A 147 11.67 -39.82 29.27
C ALA A 147 12.73 -40.87 28.88
#